data_AF-A0A427XGS8-F1
#
_entry.id   AF-A0A427XGS8-F1
#
_cell.length_a   1.000
_cell.length_b   1.000
_cell.length_c   1.000
_cell.angle_alpha   90.00
_cell.angle_beta   90.00
_cell.angle_gamma   90.00
#
_symmetry.space_group_name_H-M   'P 1'
#
loop_
_entity.id
_entity.type
_entity.pdbx_description
1 polymer ?
#
loop_
_entity_poly.entity_id
_entity_poly.type
_entity_poly.pdbx_seq_one_letter_code
_entity_poly.pdbx_strand_id
1 'polypeptide(L)'
;MSSFDDVTSLASSRSIHTIVHNDASPLTLSRRKTLSDPLALHHASRDHVYAGLRCSQVTLEDLRTPNRVATPNIIATLPAGKAVVAVKRLKDSAVPWGLAVSGLCNQLLIFDVRYACQPLLELSGHVNSYHTTLAMATSPDDTVVFAGGSDHRLRAWSTVTGEQLRPPPNDRRSVLSMSYRHLVEHVDIAEDLTVRVAAAGDILRFAPHHAHPGT
;
A
#
# COMPACT_ATOMS: atom_id res chain seq x y z
N MET A 1 -4.57 9.83 -1.67
CA MET A 1 -5.73 9.95 -2.56
C MET A 1 -5.78 8.71 -3.40
N SER A 2 -6.96 8.20 -3.72
CA SER A 2 -7.10 7.09 -4.66
C SER A 2 -8.17 7.45 -5.67
N SER A 3 -7.87 7.22 -6.95
CA SER A 3 -8.73 7.63 -8.05
C SER A 3 -8.84 6.52 -9.07
N PHE A 4 -10.01 6.50 -9.70
CA PHE A 4 -10.31 5.91 -10.99
C PHE A 4 -10.68 7.06 -11.94
N ASP A 5 -10.73 6.82 -13.26
CA ASP A 5 -10.87 7.86 -14.28
C ASP A 5 -11.98 8.90 -13.99
N ASP A 6 -13.12 8.45 -13.46
CA ASP A 6 -14.32 9.24 -13.17
C ASP A 6 -14.66 9.33 -11.67
N VAL A 7 -13.90 8.66 -10.80
CA VAL A 7 -14.20 8.57 -9.36
C VAL A 7 -12.96 8.83 -8.52
N THR A 8 -13.03 9.78 -7.60
CA THR A 8 -11.96 10.02 -6.62
C THR A 8 -12.48 9.90 -5.20
N SER A 9 -11.75 9.21 -4.32
CA SER A 9 -12.04 9.18 -2.90
C SER A 9 -10.98 9.89 -2.06
N LEU A 10 -11.48 10.67 -1.11
CA LEU A 10 -10.70 11.45 -0.15
C LEU A 10 -11.07 11.04 1.27
N ALA A 11 -10.04 10.88 2.10
CA ALA A 11 -10.19 10.68 3.51
C ALA A 11 -10.39 12.01 4.23
N SER A 12 -11.23 12.00 5.25
CA SER A 12 -11.51 13.12 6.16
C SER A 12 -11.75 12.57 7.57
N SER A 13 -11.91 13.42 8.58
CA SER A 13 -12.17 12.95 9.95
C SER A 13 -13.40 12.03 10.00
N ARG A 14 -13.15 10.77 10.34
CA ARG A 14 -14.12 9.65 10.39
C ARG A 14 -15.05 9.56 9.18
N SER A 15 -14.59 9.99 8.00
CA SER A 15 -15.37 9.83 6.78
C SER A 15 -14.54 9.73 5.51
N ILE A 16 -15.10 9.03 4.53
CA ILE A 16 -14.62 8.97 3.16
C ILE A 16 -15.59 9.78 2.30
N HIS A 17 -15.04 10.72 1.54
CA HIS A 17 -15.76 11.51 0.55
C HIS A 17 -15.44 10.96 -0.83
N THR A 18 -16.46 10.51 -1.55
CA THR A 18 -16.32 10.07 -2.93
C THR A 18 -16.92 11.13 -3.84
N ILE A 19 -16.12 11.58 -4.78
CA ILE A 19 -16.50 12.52 -5.83
C ILE A 19 -16.59 11.71 -7.11
N VAL A 20 -17.75 11.74 -7.76
CA VAL A 20 -17.98 11.13 -9.07
C VAL A 20 -18.16 12.26 -10.08
N HIS A 21 -17.39 12.21 -11.15
CA HIS A 21 -17.42 13.16 -12.25
C HIS A 21 -17.82 12.44 -13.53
N ASN A 22 -18.92 12.85 -14.15
CA ASN A 22 -19.25 12.45 -15.51
C ASN A 22 -19.27 13.69 -16.40
N ASP A 23 -18.81 13.56 -17.64
CA ASP A 23 -18.80 14.65 -18.62
C ASP A 23 -20.19 15.28 -18.87
N ALA A 24 -21.26 14.51 -18.62
CA ALA A 24 -22.64 14.91 -18.90
C ALA A 24 -23.48 15.30 -17.66
N SER A 25 -22.96 15.18 -16.43
CA SER A 25 -23.75 15.40 -15.21
C SER A 25 -22.99 16.19 -14.15
N PRO A 26 -23.69 16.95 -13.26
CA PRO A 26 -23.02 17.65 -12.18
C PRO A 26 -22.24 16.70 -11.26
N LEU A 27 -21.15 17.20 -10.70
CA LEU A 27 -20.32 16.48 -9.73
C LEU A 27 -21.18 15.93 -8.60
N THR A 28 -21.11 14.63 -8.37
CA THR A 28 -21.83 13.98 -7.27
C THR A 28 -20.89 13.73 -6.11
N LEU A 29 -21.20 14.31 -4.95
CA LEU A 29 -20.45 14.11 -3.71
C LEU A 29 -21.22 13.18 -2.77
N SER A 30 -20.60 12.06 -2.41
CA SER A 30 -21.13 11.12 -1.43
C SER A 30 -20.23 11.03 -0.21
N ARG A 31 -20.81 11.10 0.99
CA ARG A 31 -20.09 10.95 2.25
C ARG A 31 -20.40 9.60 2.90
N ARG A 32 -19.34 8.88 3.29
CA ARG A 32 -19.42 7.63 4.06
C ARG A 32 -18.76 7.80 5.42
N LYS A 33 -19.38 7.27 6.46
CA LYS A 33 -18.84 7.29 7.83
C LYS A 33 -17.97 6.07 8.03
N THR A 34 -16.84 6.25 8.68
CA THR A 34 -15.93 5.16 9.06
C THR A 34 -15.89 5.02 10.58
N LEU A 35 -15.41 3.89 11.08
CA LEU A 35 -15.24 3.66 12.53
C LEU A 35 -14.24 4.61 13.18
N SER A 36 -13.20 4.99 12.43
CA SER A 36 -12.11 5.85 12.86
C SER A 36 -11.58 6.64 11.67
N ASP A 37 -10.58 7.49 11.88
CA ASP A 37 -10.00 8.31 10.82
C ASP A 37 -9.32 7.40 9.77
N PRO A 38 -9.74 7.44 8.50
CA PRO A 38 -9.04 6.77 7.41
C PRO A 38 -7.73 7.50 7.12
N LEU A 39 -6.61 6.78 7.18
CA LEU A 39 -5.27 7.32 6.89
C LEU A 39 -4.76 6.87 5.53
N ALA A 40 -5.27 5.74 5.02
CA ALA A 40 -4.93 5.21 3.71
C ALA A 40 -6.19 4.79 2.96
N LEU A 41 -6.22 5.06 1.65
CA LEU A 41 -7.29 4.65 0.75
C LEU A 41 -6.69 3.97 -0.48
N HIS A 42 -7.33 2.91 -0.94
CA HIS A 42 -6.97 2.23 -2.18
C HIS A 42 -8.23 1.80 -2.94
N HIS A 43 -8.37 2.29 -4.17
CA HIS A 43 -9.38 1.87 -5.15
C HIS A 43 -8.82 0.67 -5.88
N ALA A 44 -9.39 -0.51 -5.62
CA ALA A 44 -9.07 -1.70 -6.39
C ALA A 44 -9.90 -1.77 -7.69
N SER A 45 -11.05 -1.10 -7.69
CA SER A 45 -11.95 -0.93 -8.84
C SER A 45 -12.76 0.34 -8.62
N ARG A 46 -13.53 0.73 -9.63
CA ARG A 46 -14.43 1.90 -9.58
C ARG A 46 -15.34 1.93 -8.35
N ASP A 47 -15.79 0.76 -7.88
CA ASP A 47 -16.80 0.64 -6.83
C ASP A 47 -16.27 0.12 -5.49
N HIS A 48 -15.01 -0.32 -5.41
CA HIS A 48 -14.46 -0.95 -4.20
C HIS A 48 -13.31 -0.12 -3.64
N VAL A 49 -13.52 0.40 -2.42
CA VAL A 49 -12.52 1.21 -1.71
C VAL A 49 -12.09 0.50 -0.45
N TYR A 50 -10.80 0.23 -0.36
CA TYR A 50 -10.13 -0.27 0.83
C TYR A 50 -9.68 0.92 1.66
N ALA A 51 -10.05 0.94 2.94
CA ALA A 51 -9.73 2.04 3.84
C ALA A 51 -8.96 1.55 5.06
N GLY A 52 -7.70 1.95 5.18
CA GLY A 52 -6.89 1.74 6.36
C GLY A 52 -7.22 2.78 7.44
N LEU A 53 -7.67 2.33 8.60
CA LEU A 53 -8.15 3.18 9.67
C LEU A 53 -7.13 3.35 10.80
N ARG A 54 -7.24 4.45 11.53
CA ARG A 54 -6.44 4.72 12.73
C ARG A 54 -6.68 3.73 13.87
N CYS A 55 -7.84 3.08 13.92
CA CYS A 55 -8.18 2.03 14.89
C CYS A 55 -7.67 0.63 14.51
N SER A 56 -6.54 0.55 13.78
CA SER A 56 -5.89 -0.69 13.35
C SER A 56 -6.71 -1.64 12.47
N GLN A 57 -7.83 -1.18 11.94
CA GLN A 57 -8.71 -1.97 11.08
C GLN A 57 -8.61 -1.49 9.64
N VAL A 58 -8.91 -2.40 8.72
CA VAL A 58 -9.15 -2.09 7.31
C VAL A 58 -10.59 -2.41 6.98
N THR A 59 -11.31 -1.48 6.37
CA THR A 59 -12.66 -1.71 5.87
C THR A 59 -12.69 -1.77 4.34
N LEU A 60 -13.63 -2.56 3.81
CA LEU A 60 -13.97 -2.59 2.39
C LEU A 60 -15.33 -1.95 2.17
N GLU A 61 -15.32 -0.80 1.49
CA GLU A 61 -16.51 -0.03 1.17
C GLU A 61 -16.95 -0.32 -0.27
N ASP A 62 -18.17 -0.83 -0.45
CA ASP A 62 -18.82 -0.92 -1.76
C ASP A 62 -19.59 0.40 -2.02
N LEU A 63 -19.10 1.17 -2.98
CA LEU A 63 -19.61 2.49 -3.31
C LEU A 63 -21.03 2.46 -3.92
N ARG A 64 -21.49 1.32 -4.43
CA ARG A 64 -22.85 1.17 -4.97
C ARG A 64 -23.89 1.05 -3.87
N THR A 65 -23.50 0.56 -2.70
CA THR A 65 -24.39 0.41 -1.55
C THR A 65 -24.47 1.72 -0.76
N PRO A 66 -25.63 2.11 -0.24
CA PRO A 66 -25.71 3.28 0.62
C PRO A 66 -25.01 2.99 1.96
N ASN A 67 -24.32 3.99 2.50
CA ASN A 67 -23.68 3.93 3.82
C ASN A 67 -24.73 3.92 4.95
N ARG A 68 -25.43 2.79 5.09
CA ARG A 68 -26.51 2.53 6.06
C ARG A 68 -26.25 1.29 6.92
N VAL A 69 -25.19 0.54 6.66
CA VAL A 69 -24.91 -0.69 7.43
C VAL A 69 -24.28 -0.28 8.77
N ALA A 70 -24.97 -0.59 9.87
CA ALA A 70 -24.49 -0.32 11.23
C ALA A 70 -23.21 -1.10 11.58
N THR A 71 -22.92 -2.17 10.83
CA THR A 71 -21.73 -3.00 10.96
C THR A 71 -20.78 -2.76 9.77
N PRO A 72 -19.57 -2.25 10.01
CA PRO A 72 -18.58 -2.03 8.96
C PRO A 72 -18.04 -3.37 8.45
N ASN A 73 -17.71 -3.42 7.16
CA ASN A 73 -17.13 -4.59 6.53
C ASN A 73 -15.62 -4.63 6.80
N ILE A 74 -15.23 -5.17 7.95
CA ILE A 74 -13.82 -5.27 8.38
C ILE A 74 -13.18 -6.48 7.69
N ILE A 75 -12.09 -6.23 6.97
CA ILE A 75 -11.39 -7.23 6.15
C ILE A 75 -9.96 -7.50 6.60
N ALA A 76 -9.43 -6.69 7.52
CA ALA A 76 -8.16 -6.94 8.20
C ALA A 76 -8.12 -6.19 9.53
N THR A 77 -7.48 -6.78 10.54
CA THR A 77 -7.16 -6.10 11.81
C THR A 77 -5.69 -6.33 12.15
N LEU A 78 -4.93 -5.25 12.36
CA LEU A 78 -3.53 -5.32 12.73
C LEU A 78 -3.38 -5.81 14.19
N PRO A 79 -2.65 -6.92 14.45
CA PRO A 79 -2.58 -7.53 15.78
C PRO A 79 -2.03 -6.61 16.87
N ALA A 80 -1.13 -5.66 16.55
CA ALA A 80 -0.51 -4.78 17.53
C ALA A 80 -1.33 -3.51 17.82
N GLY A 81 -2.57 -3.41 17.29
CA GLY A 81 -3.44 -2.26 17.51
C GLY A 81 -2.91 -0.96 16.93
N LYS A 82 -2.01 -1.03 15.92
CA LYS A 82 -1.38 0.14 15.31
C LYS A 82 -2.21 0.67 14.15
N ALA A 83 -2.23 1.99 14.01
CA ALA A 83 -2.92 2.68 12.92
C ALA A 83 -2.43 2.15 11.57
N VAL A 84 -3.36 1.90 10.65
CA VAL A 84 -3.03 1.46 9.29
C VAL A 84 -2.65 2.69 8.47
N VAL A 85 -1.45 2.68 7.88
CA VAL A 85 -0.88 3.82 7.15
C VAL A 85 -0.75 3.58 5.65
N ALA A 86 -0.83 2.33 5.21
CA ALA A 86 -0.91 2.00 3.79
C ALA A 86 -1.75 0.73 3.59
N VAL A 87 -2.53 0.71 2.51
CA VAL A 87 -3.32 -0.44 2.06
C VAL A 87 -3.20 -0.57 0.55
N LYS A 88 -3.05 -1.80 0.05
CA LYS A 88 -3.08 -2.09 -1.38
C LYS A 88 -3.69 -3.46 -1.64
N ARG A 89 -4.72 -3.53 -2.48
CA ARG A 89 -5.26 -4.79 -2.99
C ARG A 89 -4.26 -5.34 -3.99
N LEU A 90 -3.78 -6.56 -3.75
CA LEU A 90 -2.88 -7.25 -4.67
C LEU A 90 -3.70 -7.89 -5.80
N LYS A 91 -3.11 -8.08 -6.97
CA LYS A 91 -3.71 -8.87 -8.06
C LYS A 91 -3.87 -10.32 -7.63
N ASP A 92 -4.98 -10.94 -8.05
CA ASP A 92 -5.24 -12.35 -7.76
C ASP A 92 -4.24 -13.30 -8.42
N SER A 93 -3.51 -12.83 -9.45
CA SER A 93 -2.41 -13.57 -10.06
C SER A 93 -1.21 -13.75 -9.13
N ALA A 94 -0.97 -12.81 -8.20
CA ALA A 94 0.12 -12.91 -7.22
C ALA A 94 -0.35 -13.57 -5.94
N VAL A 95 -1.37 -12.98 -5.30
CA VAL A 95 -1.96 -13.49 -4.06
C VAL A 95 -3.48 -13.40 -4.21
N PRO A 96 -4.19 -14.52 -4.39
CA PRO A 96 -5.64 -14.54 -4.47
C PRO A 96 -6.26 -13.90 -3.23
N TRP A 97 -7.13 -12.92 -3.42
CA TRP A 97 -7.74 -12.15 -2.33
C TRP A 97 -6.73 -11.42 -1.42
N GLY A 98 -5.49 -11.25 -1.89
CA GLY A 98 -4.40 -10.68 -1.11
C GLY A 98 -4.55 -9.17 -0.89
N LEU A 99 -4.30 -8.74 0.34
CA LEU A 99 -4.25 -7.34 0.73
C LEU A 99 -2.95 -7.05 1.47
N ALA A 100 -2.11 -6.19 0.91
CA ALA A 100 -0.95 -5.65 1.61
C ALA A 100 -1.38 -4.50 2.53
N VAL A 101 -0.98 -4.59 3.80
CA VAL A 101 -1.32 -3.62 4.84
C VAL A 101 -0.05 -3.24 5.61
N SER A 102 0.19 -1.94 5.77
CA SER A 102 1.24 -1.42 6.64
C SER A 102 0.65 -0.69 7.84
N GLY A 103 1.22 -0.94 9.01
CA GLY A 103 0.93 -0.22 10.24
C GLY A 103 1.95 0.88 10.53
N LEU A 104 1.63 1.77 11.45
CA LEU A 104 2.49 2.85 11.96
C LEU A 104 3.77 2.35 12.70
N CYS A 105 4.10 1.07 12.66
CA CYS A 105 5.27 0.47 13.28
C CYS A 105 5.90 -0.50 12.27
N ASN A 106 6.64 -1.50 12.75
CA ASN A 106 7.28 -2.50 11.88
C ASN A 106 6.30 -3.44 11.16
N GLN A 107 5.00 -3.34 11.44
CA GLN A 107 4.01 -4.26 10.87
C GLN A 107 3.81 -3.99 9.38
N LEU A 108 4.23 -4.96 8.57
CA LEU A 108 3.93 -5.05 7.16
C LEU A 108 3.37 -6.45 6.93
N LEU A 109 2.08 -6.53 6.60
CA LEU A 109 1.30 -7.77 6.64
C LEU A 109 0.58 -7.99 5.32
N ILE A 110 0.40 -9.25 4.93
CA ILE A 110 -0.51 -9.65 3.87
C ILE A 110 -1.72 -10.35 4.50
N PHE A 111 -2.93 -9.95 4.12
CA PHE A 111 -4.18 -10.57 4.56
C PHE A 111 -4.91 -11.23 3.39
N ASP A 112 -5.71 -12.25 3.68
CA ASP A 112 -6.79 -12.69 2.80
C ASP A 112 -8.03 -11.87 3.16
N VAL A 113 -8.59 -11.14 2.21
CA VAL A 113 -9.75 -10.27 2.42
C VAL A 113 -10.98 -11.05 2.94
N ARG A 114 -11.03 -12.37 2.73
CA ARG A 114 -12.11 -13.23 3.23
C ARG A 114 -11.95 -13.59 4.71
N TYR A 115 -10.74 -13.48 5.26
CA TYR A 115 -10.40 -13.90 6.63
C TYR A 115 -9.66 -12.79 7.38
N ALA A 116 -10.43 -11.87 7.97
CA ALA A 116 -9.91 -10.63 8.57
C ALA A 116 -9.13 -10.80 9.89
N CYS A 117 -9.23 -11.97 10.54
CA CYS A 117 -8.77 -12.15 11.91
C CYS A 117 -7.25 -12.35 12.05
N GLN A 118 -6.60 -12.90 11.02
CA GLN A 118 -5.17 -13.21 11.04
C GLN A 118 -4.53 -12.92 9.68
N PRO A 119 -3.30 -12.37 9.67
CA PRO A 119 -2.58 -12.19 8.43
C PRO A 119 -2.18 -13.54 7.82
N LEU A 120 -2.17 -13.62 6.49
CA LEU A 120 -1.55 -14.72 5.74
C LEU A 120 -0.04 -14.73 5.94
N LEU A 121 0.59 -13.55 5.89
CA LEU A 121 2.05 -13.38 5.99
C LEU A 121 2.41 -12.16 6.83
N GLU A 122 3.50 -12.28 7.58
CA GLU A 122 4.19 -11.16 8.22
C GLU A 122 5.53 -10.91 7.53
N LEU A 123 5.66 -9.77 6.86
CA LEU A 123 6.85 -9.36 6.11
C LEU A 123 7.93 -8.86 7.08
N SER A 124 8.61 -9.83 7.69
CA SER A 124 9.56 -9.62 8.79
C SER A 124 10.81 -8.84 8.36
N GLY A 125 11.44 -8.16 9.33
CA GLY A 125 12.67 -7.39 9.12
C GLY A 125 12.45 -5.97 8.61
N HIS A 126 11.20 -5.54 8.42
CA HIS A 126 10.87 -4.14 8.18
C HIS A 126 11.17 -3.31 9.44
N VAL A 127 11.85 -2.17 9.25
CA VAL A 127 12.26 -1.26 10.32
C VAL A 127 11.54 0.06 10.11
N ASN A 128 10.55 0.33 10.93
CA ASN A 128 9.75 1.54 10.86
C ASN A 128 9.49 2.10 12.27
N SER A 129 9.12 3.36 12.33
CA SER A 129 8.78 4.06 13.58
C SER A 129 7.42 4.71 13.42
N TYR A 130 7.02 5.56 14.37
CA TYR A 130 5.74 6.24 14.41
C TYR A 130 5.52 7.30 13.30
N HIS A 131 6.27 7.23 12.21
CA HIS A 131 6.21 8.20 11.12
C HIS A 131 4.99 7.96 10.23
N THR A 132 4.29 9.04 9.88
CA THR A 132 3.00 8.98 9.17
C THR A 132 3.16 8.80 7.66
N THR A 133 4.33 9.05 7.09
CA THR A 133 4.63 8.81 5.67
C THR A 133 5.51 7.58 5.54
N LEU A 134 4.90 6.46 5.17
CA LEU A 134 5.60 5.24 4.82
C LEU A 134 5.55 5.07 3.30
N ALA A 135 6.71 4.97 2.68
CA ALA A 135 6.82 4.62 1.28
C ALA A 135 6.60 3.12 1.11
N MET A 136 5.45 2.73 0.55
CA MET A 136 5.16 1.35 0.14
C MET A 136 4.69 1.33 -1.31
N ALA A 137 5.29 0.45 -2.12
CA ALA A 137 4.82 0.14 -3.46
C ALA A 137 4.94 -1.36 -3.70
N THR A 138 4.29 -1.84 -4.76
CA THR A 138 4.44 -3.21 -5.21
C THR A 138 4.83 -3.23 -6.67
N SER A 139 5.51 -4.30 -7.08
CA SER A 139 5.82 -4.53 -8.49
C SER A 139 4.53 -4.59 -9.32
N PRO A 140 4.58 -4.34 -10.64
CA PRO A 140 3.40 -4.34 -11.51
C PRO A 140 2.62 -5.66 -11.48
N ASP A 141 3.30 -6.77 -11.26
CA ASP A 141 2.73 -8.10 -11.11
C ASP A 141 2.27 -8.42 -9.66
N ASP A 142 2.46 -7.51 -8.71
CA ASP A 142 2.20 -7.64 -7.28
C ASP A 142 2.93 -8.80 -6.58
N THR A 143 3.96 -9.38 -7.19
CA THR A 143 4.77 -10.46 -6.61
C THR A 143 5.80 -9.97 -5.59
N VAL A 144 6.10 -8.67 -5.59
CA VAL A 144 7.06 -8.03 -4.69
C VAL A 144 6.46 -6.79 -4.05
N VAL A 145 6.60 -6.66 -2.73
CA VAL A 145 6.35 -5.41 -1.99
C VAL A 145 7.69 -4.75 -1.68
N PHE A 146 7.78 -3.44 -1.90
CA PHE A 146 8.88 -2.59 -1.50
C PHE A 146 8.42 -1.65 -0.40
N ALA A 147 9.24 -1.47 0.64
CA ALA A 147 8.97 -0.53 1.71
C ALA A 147 10.23 0.21 2.18
N GLY A 148 10.09 1.52 2.34
CA GLY A 148 11.10 2.39 2.95
C GLY A 148 11.06 2.30 4.47
N GLY A 149 12.22 2.14 5.10
CA GLY A 149 12.35 2.09 6.55
C GLY A 149 12.80 3.40 7.19
N SER A 150 12.52 3.53 8.49
CA SER A 150 13.03 4.62 9.34
C SER A 150 14.55 4.58 9.52
N ASP A 151 15.20 3.48 9.13
CA ASP A 151 16.65 3.33 9.08
C ASP A 151 17.26 3.79 7.74
N HIS A 152 16.48 4.56 6.96
CA HIS A 152 16.89 5.10 5.66
C HIS A 152 17.28 4.03 4.64
N ARG A 153 16.61 2.87 4.67
CA ARG A 153 16.85 1.79 3.70
C ARG A 153 15.56 1.37 3.03
N LEU A 154 15.64 1.06 1.74
CA LEU A 154 14.57 0.40 1.01
C LEU A 154 14.76 -1.11 1.12
N ARG A 155 13.68 -1.82 1.42
CA ARG A 155 13.65 -3.29 1.47
C ARG A 155 12.56 -3.80 0.54
N ALA A 156 12.69 -5.06 0.15
CA ALA A 156 11.71 -5.75 -0.67
C ALA A 156 11.41 -7.14 -0.11
N TRP A 157 10.19 -7.63 -0.34
CA TRP A 157 9.73 -8.95 0.07
C TRP A 157 8.89 -9.58 -1.03
N SER A 158 8.99 -10.90 -1.16
CA SER A 158 8.05 -11.70 -1.94
C SER A 158 6.68 -11.66 -1.27
N THR A 159 5.63 -11.32 -2.04
CA THR A 159 4.24 -11.35 -1.54
C THR A 159 3.68 -12.76 -1.43
N VAL A 160 4.29 -13.72 -2.13
CA VAL A 160 3.87 -15.12 -2.16
C VAL A 160 4.46 -15.90 -0.99
N THR A 161 5.75 -15.70 -0.71
CA THR A 161 6.46 -16.46 0.33
C THR A 161 6.63 -15.68 1.63
N GLY A 162 6.51 -14.35 1.59
CA GLY A 162 6.80 -13.47 2.71
C GLY A 162 8.29 -13.24 2.96
N GLU A 163 9.16 -13.89 2.19
CA GLU A 163 10.60 -13.80 2.37
C GLU A 163 11.15 -12.45 1.90
N GLN A 164 12.08 -11.91 2.69
CA GLN A 164 12.79 -10.68 2.33
C GLN A 164 13.76 -10.96 1.18
N LEU A 165 13.61 -10.21 0.09
CA LEU A 165 14.53 -10.24 -1.04
C LEU A 165 15.83 -9.53 -0.67
N ARG A 166 16.95 -10.16 -0.96
CA ARG A 166 18.29 -9.60 -0.74
C ARG A 166 19.06 -9.58 -2.05
N PRO A 167 19.83 -8.52 -2.33
CA PRO A 167 20.69 -8.48 -3.49
C PRO A 167 21.84 -9.49 -3.35
N PRO A 168 22.48 -9.88 -4.47
CA PRO A 168 23.65 -10.75 -4.45
C PRO A 168 24.75 -10.20 -3.52
N PRO A 169 25.54 -11.08 -2.88
CA PRO A 169 26.68 -10.65 -2.08
C PRO A 169 27.59 -9.75 -2.93
N ASN A 170 27.84 -8.53 -2.46
CA ASN A 170 28.66 -7.48 -3.09
C ASN A 170 27.98 -6.57 -4.14
N ASP A 171 26.70 -6.74 -4.45
CA ASP A 171 25.99 -5.78 -5.28
C ASP A 171 25.63 -4.51 -4.49
N ARG A 172 26.57 -3.56 -4.47
CA ARG A 172 26.40 -2.24 -3.83
C ARG A 172 25.59 -1.25 -4.67
N ARG A 173 25.27 -1.59 -5.93
CA ARG A 173 24.49 -0.73 -6.84
C ARG A 173 23.00 -1.05 -6.78
N SER A 174 22.64 -2.22 -6.25
CA SER A 174 21.25 -2.56 -5.96
C SER A 174 20.57 -1.54 -5.06
N VAL A 175 19.34 -1.18 -5.41
CA VAL A 175 18.47 -0.30 -4.63
C VAL A 175 18.25 -0.78 -3.18
N LEU A 176 18.37 -2.09 -2.95
CA LEU A 176 18.18 -2.75 -1.66
C LEU A 176 19.45 -2.75 -0.77
N SER A 177 20.61 -2.43 -1.35
CA SER A 177 21.90 -2.36 -0.64
C SER A 177 22.23 -0.96 -0.13
N MET A 178 21.50 0.07 -0.57
CA MET A 178 21.85 1.46 -0.29
C MET A 178 21.26 1.96 1.03
N SER A 179 21.96 2.90 1.63
CA SER A 179 21.44 3.77 2.69
C SER A 179 21.19 5.15 2.08
N TYR A 180 19.96 5.64 2.20
CA TYR A 180 19.59 6.96 1.74
C TYR A 180 20.01 8.02 2.77
N ARG A 181 20.28 9.24 2.30
CA ARG A 181 20.61 10.37 3.19
C ARG A 181 19.38 10.84 3.99
N HIS A 182 18.21 10.73 3.36
CA HIS A 182 16.93 11.15 3.91
C HIS A 182 15.97 9.97 3.93
N LEU A 183 14.87 10.10 4.69
CA LEU A 183 13.81 9.08 4.68
C LEU A 183 13.25 8.94 3.26
N VAL A 184 12.96 7.70 2.88
CA VAL A 184 12.22 7.44 1.64
C VAL A 184 10.77 7.84 1.88
N GLU A 185 10.34 8.92 1.24
CA GLU A 185 9.00 9.48 1.42
C GLU A 185 8.00 8.86 0.44
N HIS A 186 8.49 8.52 -0.76
CA HIS A 186 7.68 7.86 -1.78
C HIS A 186 8.53 6.83 -2.54
N VAL A 187 7.90 5.73 -2.91
CA VAL A 187 8.46 4.73 -3.81
C VAL A 187 7.42 4.42 -4.89
N ASP A 188 7.87 4.35 -6.12
CA ASP A 188 7.09 3.97 -7.30
C ASP A 188 7.86 2.91 -8.07
N ILE A 189 7.14 1.98 -8.70
CA ILE A 189 7.73 0.91 -9.49
C ILE A 189 7.05 0.93 -10.84
N ALA A 190 7.82 1.25 -11.87
CA ALA A 190 7.33 1.32 -13.23
C ALA A 190 7.14 -0.08 -13.84
N GLU A 191 6.42 -0.15 -14.96
CA GLU A 191 6.17 -1.39 -15.71
C GLU A 191 7.45 -2.09 -16.18
N ASP A 192 8.51 -1.33 -16.44
CA ASP A 192 9.85 -1.83 -16.78
C ASP A 192 10.67 -2.28 -15.56
N LEU A 193 10.03 -2.39 -14.38
CA LEU A 193 10.64 -2.67 -13.08
C LEU A 193 11.64 -1.62 -12.59
N THR A 194 11.69 -0.43 -13.21
CA THR A 194 12.48 0.68 -12.69
C THR A 194 11.90 1.12 -11.35
N VAL A 195 12.72 1.04 -10.30
CA VAL A 195 12.37 1.53 -8.97
C VAL A 195 12.69 3.01 -8.89
N ARG A 196 11.68 3.82 -8.60
CA ARG A 196 11.81 5.27 -8.39
C ARG A 196 11.63 5.57 -6.92
N VAL A 197 12.58 6.28 -6.34
CA VAL A 197 12.62 6.59 -4.91
C VAL A 197 12.69 8.10 -4.77
N ALA A 198 11.73 8.68 -4.04
CA ALA A 198 11.78 10.09 -3.67
C ALA A 198 12.24 10.24 -2.22
N ALA A 199 13.29 11.05 -2.01
CA ALA A 199 13.83 11.35 -0.69
C ALA A 199 14.27 12.81 -0.64
N ALA A 200 13.69 13.59 0.29
CA ALA A 200 13.96 15.03 0.47
C ALA A 200 13.85 15.88 -0.81
N GLY A 201 12.85 15.59 -1.65
CA GLY A 201 12.60 16.30 -2.91
C GLY A 201 13.43 15.80 -4.10
N ASP A 202 14.45 14.98 -3.88
CA ASP A 202 15.20 14.34 -4.95
C ASP A 202 14.49 13.05 -5.42
N ILE A 203 14.46 12.82 -6.73
CA ILE A 203 13.94 11.59 -7.34
C ILE A 203 15.11 10.77 -7.89
N LEU A 204 15.36 9.63 -7.27
CA LEU A 204 16.35 8.64 -7.69
C LEU A 204 15.67 7.55 -8.52
N ARG A 205 16.33 7.09 -9.59
CA ARG A 205 15.80 6.02 -10.46
C ARG A 205 16.80 4.88 -10.57
N PHE A 206 16.33 3.66 -10.38
CA PHE A 206 17.13 2.44 -10.41
C PHE A 206 16.52 1.49 -11.41
N ALA A 207 17.11 1.43 -12.61
CA ALA A 207 16.72 0.46 -13.62
C ALA A 207 17.18 -0.95 -13.20
N PRO A 208 16.44 -2.01 -13.59
CA PRO A 208 16.91 -3.38 -13.39
C PRO A 208 18.26 -3.58 -14.10
N HIS A 209 19.14 -4.37 -13.49
CA HIS A 209 20.38 -4.77 -14.15
C HIS A 209 20.04 -5.63 -15.36
N HIS A 210 20.10 -5.05 -16.56
CA HIS A 210 20.22 -5.87 -17.77
C HIS A 210 21.53 -6.64 -17.66
N ALA A 211 21.44 -7.96 -17.50
CA ALA A 211 22.55 -8.81 -17.88
C ALA A 211 22.83 -8.48 -19.35
N HIS A 212 23.98 -7.88 -19.65
CA HIS A 212 24.47 -7.85 -21.01
C HIS A 212 24.41 -9.29 -21.53
N PRO A 213 23.73 -9.59 -22.65
CA PRO A 213 24.04 -10.81 -23.36
C PRO A 213 25.49 -10.65 -23.79
N GLY A 214 26.38 -11.40 -23.14
CA GLY A 214 27.76 -11.49 -23.57
C GLY A 214 27.81 -12.05 -24.99
N THR A 215 28.85 -11.62 -25.71
CA THR A 215 29.30 -11.99 -27.06
C THR A 215 28.62 -11.30 -28.23
#